data_AF-A0A924HYZ2-F1
#
_entry.id   AF-A0A924HYZ2-F1
#
_cell.length_a   1.000
_cell.length_b   1.000
_cell.length_c   1.000
_cell.angle_alpha   90.00
_cell.angle_beta   90.00
_cell.angle_gamma   90.00
#
_symmetry.space_group_name_H-M   'P 1'
#
loop_
_entity.id
_entity.type
_entity.pdbx_description
1 polymer ?
#
loop_
_entity_poly.entity_id
_entity_poly.type
_entity_poly.pdbx_seq_one_letter_code
_entity_poly.pdbx_strand_id
1 'polypeptide(L)' 'MHINSSSLPAIAKAHKVPQYDRVALKSGILHISLGAFHRAHEAVYLDDYLNLRSENWMIVGVGLMPQDA' A
#
# COMPACT_ATOMS: atom_id res chain seq x y z
N MET A 1 -15.38 0.45 13.58
CA MET A 1 -14.14 -0.35 13.46
C MET A 1 -13.10 0.54 12.81
N HIS A 2 -11.95 0.76 13.45
CA HIS A 2 -10.87 1.59 12.89
C HIS A 2 -9.95 0.73 12.03
N ILE A 3 -9.61 1.16 10.82
CA ILE A 3 -8.75 0.39 9.89
C ILE A 3 -7.29 0.58 10.31
N ASN A 4 -6.65 -0.50 10.72
CA ASN A 4 -5.23 -0.59 11.05
C ASN A 4 -4.73 -2.05 10.95
N SER A 5 -3.43 -2.29 11.21
CA SER A 5 -2.85 -3.63 11.12
C SER A 5 -3.46 -4.66 12.07
N SER A 6 -3.83 -4.29 13.31
CA SER A 6 -4.44 -5.23 14.26
C SER A 6 -5.88 -5.61 13.89
N SER A 7 -6.55 -4.76 13.12
CA SER A 7 -7.92 -5.01 12.63
C SER A 7 -7.98 -5.88 11.37
N LEU A 8 -6.85 -6.12 10.68
CA LEU A 8 -6.81 -6.85 9.40
C LEU A 8 -7.46 -8.24 9.44
N PRO A 9 -7.25 -9.09 10.46
CA PRO A 9 -7.90 -10.41 10.50
C PRO A 9 -9.43 -10.34 10.53
N ALA A 10 -10.00 -9.28 11.09
CA ALA A 10 -11.44 -9.07 11.08
C ALA A 10 -11.95 -8.53 9.72
N ILE A 11 -11.18 -7.65 9.05
CA ILE A 11 -11.50 -7.12 7.71
C ILE A 11 -11.50 -8.24 6.67
N ALA A 12 -10.52 -9.15 6.75
CA ALA A 12 -10.33 -10.27 5.83
C ALA A 12 -11.54 -11.22 5.75
N LYS A 13 -12.46 -11.19 6.74
CA LYS A 13 -13.69 -11.98 6.74
C LYS A 13 -14.70 -11.52 5.69
N ALA A 14 -14.64 -10.25 5.27
CA ALA A 14 -15.63 -9.64 4.38
C ALA A 14 -15.02 -8.90 3.18
N HIS A 15 -13.73 -8.56 3.21
CA HIS A 15 -13.06 -7.78 2.18
C HIS A 15 -11.70 -8.37 1.83
N LYS A 16 -11.23 -8.10 0.61
CA LYS A 16 -9.86 -8.41 0.20
C LYS A 16 -8.88 -7.62 1.06
N VAL A 17 -7.80 -8.29 1.45
CA VAL A 17 -6.66 -7.70 2.15
C VAL A 17 -5.36 -8.20 1.52
N PRO A 18 -4.25 -7.46 1.66
CA PRO A 18 -2.93 -7.93 1.22
C PRO A 18 -2.59 -9.28 1.84
N GLN A 19 -2.15 -10.24 1.02
CA GLN A 19 -1.74 -11.58 1.42
C GLN A 19 -0.22 -11.73 1.61
N TYR A 20 0.54 -10.70 1.23
CA TYR A 20 1.99 -10.63 1.38
C TYR A 20 2.38 -9.96 2.72
N ASP A 21 3.57 -10.31 3.24
CA ASP A 21 4.11 -9.67 4.43
C ASP A 21 4.62 -8.26 4.10
N ARG A 22 3.76 -7.26 4.39
CA ARG A 22 4.03 -5.84 4.15
C ARG A 22 5.24 -5.29 4.91
N VAL A 23 5.70 -5.96 5.98
CA VAL A 23 6.83 -5.52 6.81
C VAL A 23 8.15 -6.14 6.31
N ALA A 24 8.10 -7.32 5.68
CA ALA A 24 9.28 -8.00 5.15
C ALA A 24 9.79 -7.38 3.84
N LEU A 25 8.92 -6.75 3.04
CA LEU A 25 9.27 -6.21 1.73
C LEU A 25 9.93 -4.82 1.84
N LYS A 26 10.95 -4.61 1.01
CA LYS A 26 11.63 -3.31 0.90
C LYS A 26 10.99 -2.44 -0.17
N SER A 27 11.22 -1.14 -0.03
CA SER A 27 10.79 -0.18 -1.04
C SER A 27 11.68 -0.19 -2.27
N GLY A 28 11.04 -0.07 -3.44
CA GLY A 28 11.70 0.07 -4.74
C GLY A 28 11.16 1.25 -5.57
N ILE A 29 10.09 1.90 -5.11
CA ILE A 29 9.43 3.00 -5.80
C ILE A 29 9.38 4.22 -4.87
N LEU A 30 9.87 5.36 -5.36
CA LEU A 30 9.63 6.66 -4.75
C LEU A 30 8.54 7.37 -5.57
N HIS A 31 7.41 7.68 -4.95
CA HIS A 31 6.29 8.37 -5.61
C HIS A 31 6.15 9.79 -5.08
N ILE A 32 6.35 10.78 -5.95
CA ILE A 32 6.13 12.20 -5.63
C ILE A 32 4.65 12.53 -5.88
N SER A 33 4.00 13.17 -4.92
CA SER A 33 2.56 13.51 -4.95
C SER A 33 1.59 12.33 -4.73
N LEU A 34 1.38 11.96 -3.47
CA LEU A 34 0.41 10.94 -3.03
C LEU A 34 -1.06 11.39 -3.11
N GLY A 35 -1.53 11.64 -4.32
CA GLY A 35 -2.93 11.99 -4.58
C GLY A 35 -3.90 10.80 -4.53
N ALA A 36 -5.19 11.09 -4.69
CA ALA A 36 -6.22 10.05 -4.83
C ALA A 36 -5.99 9.16 -6.07
N PHE A 37 -5.52 9.75 -7.17
CA PHE A 37 -5.26 9.02 -8.41
C PHE A 37 -4.15 7.97 -8.26
N HIS A 38 -3.01 8.34 -7.65
CA HIS A 38 -1.93 7.39 -7.36
C HIS A 38 -2.45 6.18 -6.57
N ARG A 39 -3.19 6.43 -5.48
CA ARG A 39 -3.72 5.37 -4.62
C ARG A 39 -4.77 4.48 -5.31
N ALA A 40 -5.51 5.03 -6.27
CA ALA A 40 -6.55 4.30 -7.00
C ALA A 40 -6.02 3.61 -8.28
N HIS A 41 -4.80 3.91 -8.70
CA HIS A 41 -4.23 3.41 -9.96
C HIS A 41 -2.94 2.62 -9.73
N GLU A 42 -1.79 3.29 -9.55
CA GLU A 42 -0.48 2.62 -9.42
C GLU A 42 -0.43 1.69 -8.20
N ALA A 43 -0.92 2.17 -7.05
CA ALA A 43 -0.89 1.40 -5.81
C ALA A 43 -1.80 0.15 -5.88
N VAL A 44 -2.89 0.18 -6.67
CA VAL A 44 -3.79 -0.97 -6.86
C VAL A 44 -3.08 -2.05 -7.67
N TYR A 45 -2.49 -1.68 -8.81
CA TYR A 45 -1.74 -2.64 -9.63
C TYR A 45 -0.53 -3.22 -8.91
N LEU A 46 0.14 -2.40 -8.10
CA LEU A 46 1.26 -2.88 -7.29
C LEU A 46 0.78 -3.83 -6.18
N ASP A 47 -0.33 -3.56 -5.49
CA ASP A 47 -0.88 -4.48 -4.49
C ASP A 47 -1.22 -5.84 -5.13
N ASP A 48 -1.89 -5.84 -6.29
CA ASP A 48 -2.17 -7.05 -7.06
C ASP A 48 -0.87 -7.79 -7.45
N TYR A 49 0.15 -7.06 -7.91
CA TYR A 49 1.45 -7.63 -8.24
C TYR A 49 2.11 -8.27 -7.01
N LEU A 50 2.13 -7.59 -5.87
CA LEU A 50 2.79 -8.06 -4.65
C LEU A 50 2.09 -9.26 -4.02
N ASN A 51 0.79 -9.39 -4.22
CA ASN A 51 0.02 -10.60 -3.88
C ASN A 51 0.42 -11.82 -4.74
N LEU A 52 0.89 -11.59 -5.97
CA LEU A 52 1.42 -12.66 -6.84
C LEU A 52 2.91 -12.89 -6.65
N ARG A 53 3.67 -11.83 -6.33
CA ARG A 53 5.13 -11.77 -6.29
C ARG A 53 5.57 -10.90 -5.13
N SER A 54 5.94 -11.50 -4.01
CA SER A 54 6.42 -10.77 -2.83
C SER A 54 7.85 -10.25 -3.04
N GLU A 55 7.99 -9.20 -3.85
CA GLU A 55 9.26 -8.57 -4.25
C GLU A 55 9.42 -7.16 -3.66
N ASN A 56 10.65 -6.63 -3.72
CA ASN A 56 11.03 -5.37 -3.08
C ASN A 56 10.63 -4.12 -3.88
N TRP A 57 9.33 -3.97 -4.15
CA TRP A 57 8.75 -2.87 -4.92
C TRP A 57 7.83 -1.96 -4.10
N MET A 58 7.87 -2.01 -2.76
CA MET A 58 7.01 -1.15 -1.91
C MET A 58 7.19 0.34 -2.25
N ILE A 59 6.13 1.12 -2.07
CA ILE A 59 6.11 2.55 -2.36
C ILE A 59 6.54 3.35 -1.13
N VAL A 60 7.46 4.29 -1.31
CA VAL A 60 7.67 5.44 -0.42
C VAL A 60 7.04 6.65 -1.09
N GLY A 61 6.02 7.22 -0.45
CA GLY A 61 5.45 8.47 -0.92
C GLY A 61 6.17 9.69 -0.37
N VAL A 62 6.30 10.72 -1.21
CA VAL A 62 6.91 12.00 -0.86
C VAL A 62 5.92 13.12 -1.12
N GLY A 63 5.62 13.85 -0.05
CA GLY A 63 4.94 15.14 -0.09
C GLY A 63 5.94 16.28 -0.26
N LEU A 64 5.65 17.23 -1.14
CA LEU A 64 6.54 18.38 -1.38
C LEU A 64 5.94 19.68 -0.85
N MET A 65 4.63 19.72 -0.66
CA MET A 65 3.90 20.91 -0.22
C MET A 65 3.45 20.75 1.23
N PRO A 66 3.19 21.85 1.96
CA PRO A 66 2.76 21.77 3.36
C PRO A 66 1.51 20.92 3.61
N GLN A 67 0.58 20.88 2.66
CA GLN A 67 -0.64 20.05 2.76
C GLN A 67 -0.39 18.55 2.57
N ASP A 68 0.81 18.15 2.14
CA ASP A 68 1.19 16.75 1.94
C ASP A 68 1.97 16.16 3.13
N ALA A 69 2.30 17.00 4.13
CA ALA A 69 3.12 16.65 5.30
C ALA A 69 2.31 16.09 6.48
#